data_AF-A0A843LHT2-F1
#
_entry.id   AF-A0A843LHT2-F1
#
_cell.length_a   1.000
_cell.length_b   1.000
_cell.length_c   1.000
_cell.angle_alpha   90.00
_cell.angle_beta   90.00
_cell.angle_gamma   90.00
#
_symmetry.space_group_name_H-M   'P 1'
#
loop_
_entity.id
_entity.type
_entity.pdbx_description
1 polymer ?
#
loop_
_entity_poly.entity_id
_entity_poly.type
_entity_poly.pdbx_seq_one_letter_code
_entity_poly.pdbx_strand_id
1 'polypeptide(L)'
;MTDNCSQHPQEVPGYEGRIDELVENLASLDYRVLRMTFDKLGDNILEQAVADEKRGRPQLSSKLEKLSEEIFTAEEFLEEICSICQPYVNLSKYPQEIPLYEGRIGELVTSMGNLDYQVLAVILDKLGDKLLEQADANESIGRPTLAKALEKTAVSIYQSVELLEKVCKICAPYMGKPK
;
A
#
# COMPACT_ATOMS: atom_id res chain seq x y z
N MET A 1 18.89 16.38 10.02
CA MET A 1 19.36 16.03 8.67
C MET A 1 18.34 15.06 8.14
N THR A 2 17.52 15.48 7.19
CA THR A 2 16.57 14.59 6.53
C THR A 2 17.37 13.73 5.56
N ASP A 3 17.59 12.48 5.92
CA ASP A 3 18.16 11.47 5.03
C ASP A 3 17.13 11.23 3.90
N ASN A 4 17.17 12.09 2.87
CA ASN A 4 16.29 11.99 1.72
C ASN A 4 16.67 10.75 0.90
N CYS A 5 15.70 9.87 0.69
CA CYS A 5 15.80 8.70 -0.18
C CYS A 5 15.53 9.05 -1.66
N SER A 6 15.77 10.30 -2.09
CA SER A 6 15.11 10.84 -3.28
C SER A 6 15.94 10.67 -4.58
N GLN A 7 15.75 9.53 -5.25
CA GLN A 7 15.78 9.43 -6.72
C GLN A 7 14.42 9.04 -7.33
N HIS A 8 13.44 8.75 -6.47
CA HIS A 8 12.10 8.32 -6.86
C HIS A 8 11.10 9.49 -6.82
N PRO A 9 9.98 9.42 -7.58
CA PRO A 9 8.92 10.42 -7.53
C PRO A 9 8.36 10.60 -6.10
N GLN A 10 8.12 11.84 -5.70
CA GLN A 10 7.50 12.17 -4.41
C GLN A 10 5.99 12.42 -4.53
N GLU A 11 5.48 12.42 -5.76
CA GLU A 11 4.08 12.61 -6.11
C GLU A 11 3.65 11.46 -7.03
N VAL A 12 2.37 11.12 -7.01
CA VAL A 12 1.80 10.11 -7.91
C VAL A 12 1.48 10.77 -9.25
N PRO A 13 2.18 10.42 -10.35
CA PRO A 13 1.91 11.03 -11.65
C PRO A 13 0.47 10.86 -12.08
N GLY A 14 -0.16 11.94 -12.54
CA GLY A 14 -1.56 11.94 -13.01
C GLY A 14 -2.62 11.97 -11.90
N TYR A 15 -2.22 12.09 -10.63
CA TYR A 15 -3.13 12.39 -9.52
C TYR A 15 -3.06 13.87 -9.18
N GLU A 16 -4.17 14.59 -9.31
CA GLU A 16 -4.20 16.06 -9.09
C GLU A 16 -4.46 16.47 -7.63
N GLY A 17 -4.80 15.50 -6.76
CA GLY A 17 -5.11 15.75 -5.35
C GLY A 17 -3.90 15.68 -4.42
N ARG A 18 -4.13 15.95 -3.13
CA ARG A 18 -3.11 15.76 -2.08
C ARG A 18 -3.00 14.30 -1.67
N ILE A 19 -1.85 13.89 -1.11
CA ILE A 19 -1.67 12.52 -0.57
C ILE A 19 -2.78 12.13 0.41
N ASP A 20 -3.25 13.05 1.24
CA ASP A 20 -4.34 12.77 2.19
C ASP A 20 -5.65 12.44 1.45
N GLU A 21 -5.95 13.14 0.37
CA GLU A 21 -7.13 12.88 -0.47
C GLU A 21 -6.99 11.55 -1.21
N LEU A 22 -5.77 11.19 -1.63
CA LEU A 22 -5.50 9.89 -2.23
C LEU A 22 -5.80 8.76 -1.24
N VAL A 23 -5.35 8.91 0.01
CA VAL A 23 -5.59 7.93 1.07
C VAL A 23 -7.08 7.81 1.38
N GLU A 24 -7.80 8.93 1.52
CA GLU A 24 -9.25 8.90 1.73
C GLU A 24 -9.97 8.19 0.57
N ASN A 25 -9.56 8.48 -0.67
CA ASN A 25 -10.12 7.82 -1.83
C ASN A 25 -9.82 6.31 -1.82
N LEU A 26 -8.58 5.90 -1.54
CA LEU A 26 -8.17 4.50 -1.43
C LEU A 26 -8.95 3.75 -0.35
N ALA A 27 -9.10 4.34 0.84
CA ALA A 27 -9.81 3.75 1.96
C ALA A 27 -11.33 3.61 1.72
N SER A 28 -11.87 4.43 0.82
CA SER A 28 -13.29 4.39 0.42
C SER A 28 -13.59 3.41 -0.72
N LEU A 29 -12.56 2.83 -1.34
CA LEU A 29 -12.72 1.89 -2.45
C LEU A 29 -13.49 0.65 -2.04
N ASP A 30 -14.11 0.02 -3.04
CA ASP A 30 -14.54 -1.37 -2.91
C ASP A 30 -13.34 -2.24 -2.50
N TYR A 31 -13.51 -3.08 -1.47
CA TYR A 31 -12.43 -3.92 -0.97
C TYR A 31 -11.81 -4.83 -2.03
N ARG A 32 -12.52 -5.20 -3.10
CA ARG A 32 -11.95 -5.97 -4.22
C ARG A 32 -10.98 -5.14 -5.05
N VAL A 33 -11.28 -3.85 -5.22
CA VAL A 33 -10.39 -2.92 -5.93
C VAL A 33 -9.18 -2.59 -5.05
N LEU A 34 -9.39 -2.42 -3.74
CA LEU A 34 -8.29 -2.27 -2.79
C LEU A 34 -7.41 -3.53 -2.78
N ARG A 35 -8.00 -4.72 -2.76
CA ARG A 35 -7.28 -5.99 -2.88
C ARG A 35 -6.44 -6.06 -4.15
N MET A 36 -7.02 -5.75 -5.31
CA MET A 36 -6.30 -5.69 -6.59
C MET A 36 -5.18 -4.63 -6.59
N THR A 37 -5.32 -3.58 -5.78
CA THR A 37 -4.29 -2.55 -5.60
C THR A 37 -3.10 -3.14 -4.83
N PHE A 38 -3.36 -3.89 -3.76
CA PHE A 38 -2.33 -4.57 -2.97
C PHE A 38 -1.61 -5.67 -3.76
N ASP A 39 -2.36 -6.51 -4.46
CA ASP A 39 -1.83 -7.55 -5.35
C ASP A 39 -0.77 -6.99 -6.32
N LYS A 40 -1.16 -5.98 -7.09
CA LYS A 40 -0.27 -5.32 -8.06
C LYS A 40 0.89 -4.55 -7.42
N LEU A 41 0.68 -4.00 -6.22
CA LEU A 41 1.74 -3.31 -5.49
C LEU A 41 2.80 -4.31 -5.02
N GLY A 42 2.36 -5.48 -4.51
CA GLY A 42 3.22 -6.59 -4.11
C GLY A 42 4.06 -7.08 -5.29
N ASP A 43 3.43 -7.31 -6.44
CA ASP A 43 4.11 -7.67 -7.69
C ASP A 43 5.18 -6.64 -8.08
N ASN A 44 4.85 -5.36 -8.07
CA ASN A 44 5.79 -4.31 -8.46
C ASN A 44 7.01 -4.24 -7.52
N ILE A 45 6.80 -4.41 -6.22
CA ILE A 45 7.89 -4.41 -5.23
C ILE A 45 8.75 -5.66 -5.38
N LEU A 46 8.15 -6.81 -5.68
CA LEU A 46 8.89 -8.05 -5.94
C LEU A 46 9.76 -7.92 -7.21
N GLU A 47 9.25 -7.29 -8.27
CA GLU A 47 10.04 -6.99 -9.47
C GLU A 47 11.25 -6.12 -9.15
N GLN A 48 11.09 -5.11 -8.29
CA GLN A 48 12.19 -4.28 -7.81
C GLN A 48 13.22 -5.07 -7.01
N ALA A 49 12.77 -5.97 -6.14
CA ALA A 49 13.64 -6.86 -5.38
C ALA A 49 14.52 -7.71 -6.31
N VAL A 50 13.90 -8.37 -7.29
CA VAL A 50 14.60 -9.18 -8.31
C VAL A 50 15.60 -8.33 -9.10
N ALA A 51 15.25 -7.08 -9.42
CA ALA A 51 16.17 -6.17 -10.12
C ALA A 51 17.38 -5.80 -9.25
N ASP A 52 17.19 -5.55 -7.95
CA ASP A 52 18.27 -5.22 -7.03
C ASP A 52 19.17 -6.43 -6.72
N GLU A 53 18.62 -7.65 -6.67
CA GLU A 53 19.41 -8.88 -6.60
C GLU A 53 20.37 -8.98 -7.80
N LYS A 54 19.85 -8.79 -9.02
CA LYS A 54 20.64 -8.79 -10.27
C LYS A 54 21.71 -7.69 -10.30
N ARG A 55 21.50 -6.59 -9.59
CA ARG A 55 22.46 -5.48 -9.44
C ARG A 55 23.48 -5.71 -8.33
N GLY A 56 23.43 -6.85 -7.65
CA GLY A 56 24.34 -7.19 -6.56
C GLY A 56 24.02 -6.46 -5.25
N ARG A 57 22.74 -6.17 -5.00
CA ARG A 57 22.25 -5.51 -3.78
C ARG A 57 21.36 -6.46 -2.94
N PRO A 58 21.90 -7.61 -2.46
CA PRO A 58 21.09 -8.67 -1.86
C PRO A 58 20.40 -8.27 -0.56
N GLN A 59 20.97 -7.31 0.20
CA GLN A 59 20.32 -6.80 1.41
C GLN A 59 19.06 -5.98 1.09
N LEU A 60 19.07 -5.24 -0.02
CA LEU A 60 17.93 -4.47 -0.48
C LEU A 60 16.87 -5.39 -1.08
N SER A 61 17.29 -6.31 -1.96
CA SER A 61 16.43 -7.37 -2.51
C SER A 61 15.67 -8.11 -1.40
N SER A 62 16.38 -8.67 -0.43
CA SER A 62 15.75 -9.43 0.65
C SER A 62 14.76 -8.61 1.51
N LYS A 63 14.95 -7.29 1.61
CA LYS A 63 13.99 -6.42 2.31
C LYS A 63 12.77 -6.11 1.47
N LEU A 64 12.94 -5.92 0.16
CA LEU A 64 11.85 -5.72 -0.78
C LEU A 64 11.03 -7.01 -0.96
N GLU A 65 11.66 -8.18 -0.99
CA GLU A 65 10.95 -9.48 -0.97
C GLU A 65 10.04 -9.57 0.25
N LYS A 66 10.57 -9.32 1.46
CA LYS A 66 9.76 -9.32 2.68
C LYS A 66 8.64 -8.28 2.66
N LEU A 67 8.90 -7.11 2.09
CA LEU A 67 7.87 -6.09 1.93
C LEU A 67 6.75 -6.58 1.00
N SER A 68 7.09 -7.25 -0.10
CA SER A 68 6.08 -7.86 -0.98
C SER A 68 5.28 -8.94 -0.28
N GLU A 69 5.91 -9.78 0.55
CA GLU A 69 5.24 -10.82 1.35
C GLU A 69 4.20 -10.23 2.32
N GLU A 70 4.54 -9.13 3.00
CA GLU A 70 3.59 -8.43 3.88
C GLU A 70 2.44 -7.78 3.08
N ILE A 71 2.73 -7.20 1.92
CA ILE A 71 1.67 -6.63 1.07
C ILE A 71 0.72 -7.71 0.54
N PHE A 72 1.24 -8.88 0.17
CA PHE A 72 0.40 -10.03 -0.20
C PHE A 72 -0.39 -10.57 1.00
N THR A 73 0.18 -10.53 2.20
CA THR A 73 -0.56 -10.92 3.43
C THR A 73 -1.75 -9.97 3.67
N ALA A 74 -1.58 -8.66 3.46
CA ALA A 74 -2.67 -7.70 3.51
C ALA A 74 -3.72 -7.94 2.40
N GLU A 75 -3.30 -8.34 1.19
CA GLU A 75 -4.19 -8.77 0.09
C GLU A 75 -5.06 -9.96 0.50
N GLU A 76 -4.48 -10.99 1.11
CA GLU A 76 -5.20 -12.17 1.57
C GLU A 76 -6.26 -11.80 2.63
N PHE A 77 -5.96 -10.87 3.54
CA PHE A 77 -6.96 -10.38 4.50
C PHE A 77 -8.07 -9.54 3.84
N LEU A 78 -7.76 -8.80 2.78
CA LEU A 78 -8.79 -8.13 1.97
C LEU A 78 -9.69 -9.13 1.22
N GLU A 79 -9.17 -10.29 0.80
CA GLU A 79 -9.98 -11.39 0.27
C GLU A 79 -10.92 -11.97 1.34
N GLU A 80 -10.43 -12.14 2.58
CA GLU A 80 -11.26 -12.55 3.73
C GLU A 80 -12.40 -11.54 3.95
N ILE A 81 -12.10 -10.23 3.94
CA ILE A 81 -13.09 -9.16 4.03
C ILE A 81 -14.12 -9.26 2.90
N CYS A 82 -13.67 -9.42 1.66
CA CYS A 82 -14.57 -9.56 0.50
C CYS A 82 -15.53 -10.74 0.68
N SER A 83 -15.03 -11.88 1.16
CA SER A 83 -15.82 -13.08 1.43
C SER A 83 -16.87 -12.85 2.53
N ILE A 84 -16.50 -12.15 3.60
CA ILE A 84 -17.42 -11.77 4.69
C ILE A 84 -18.52 -10.84 4.19
N CYS A 85 -18.17 -9.88 3.33
CA CYS A 85 -19.06 -8.86 2.81
C CYS A 85 -19.98 -9.34 1.68
N GLN A 86 -19.55 -10.33 0.88
CA GLN A 86 -20.25 -10.82 -0.31
C GLN A 86 -21.77 -11.07 -0.12
N PRO A 87 -22.24 -11.72 0.97
CA PRO A 87 -23.68 -11.94 1.15
C PRO A 87 -24.49 -10.69 1.52
N TYR A 88 -23.84 -9.58 1.92
CA TYR A 88 -24.51 -8.41 2.50
C TYR A 88 -24.35 -7.13 1.67
N VAL A 89 -23.35 -7.09 0.77
CA VAL A 89 -22.98 -5.87 0.07
C VAL A 89 -23.51 -5.87 -1.36
N ASN A 90 -24.30 -4.85 -1.70
CA ASN A 90 -24.50 -4.49 -3.10
C ASN A 90 -23.28 -3.72 -3.58
N LEU A 91 -22.36 -4.46 -4.18
CA LEU A 91 -21.06 -4.04 -4.63
C LEU A 91 -21.08 -2.92 -5.69
N SER A 92 -22.26 -2.62 -6.28
CA SER A 92 -22.43 -1.48 -7.20
C SER A 92 -22.42 -0.11 -6.52
N LYS A 93 -22.43 -0.06 -5.18
CA LYS A 93 -22.46 1.20 -4.39
C LYS A 93 -21.09 1.75 -4.04
N TYR A 94 -20.03 0.97 -4.22
CA TYR A 94 -18.68 1.39 -3.86
C TYR A 94 -17.94 1.93 -5.09
N PRO A 95 -17.15 3.00 -4.94
CA PRO A 95 -16.35 3.53 -6.03
C PRO A 95 -15.37 2.45 -6.52
N GLN A 96 -15.37 2.23 -7.84
CA GLN A 96 -14.42 1.36 -8.54
C GLN A 96 -13.26 2.16 -9.15
N GLU A 97 -13.36 3.49 -9.07
CA GLU A 97 -12.44 4.47 -9.63
C GLU A 97 -12.00 5.42 -8.52
N ILE A 98 -10.82 6.01 -8.67
CA ILE A 98 -10.29 7.00 -7.73
C ILE A 98 -10.59 8.39 -8.29
N PRO A 99 -11.37 9.23 -7.59
CA PRO A 99 -11.57 10.62 -7.98
C PRO A 99 -10.24 11.35 -8.15
N LEU A 100 -10.15 12.25 -9.14
CA LEU A 100 -8.94 13.03 -9.47
C LEU A 100 -7.78 12.21 -10.07
N TYR A 101 -8.06 10.97 -10.48
CA TYR A 101 -7.12 10.17 -11.27
C TYR A 101 -7.73 9.85 -12.65
N GLU A 102 -7.10 10.35 -13.71
CA GLU A 102 -7.60 10.15 -15.08
C GLU A 102 -7.18 8.79 -15.69
N GLY A 103 -6.23 8.10 -15.06
CA GLY A 103 -5.69 6.83 -15.52
C GLY A 103 -6.45 5.60 -15.00
N ARG A 104 -5.96 4.41 -15.37
CA ARG A 104 -6.50 3.14 -14.84
C ARG A 104 -5.92 2.83 -13.48
N ILE A 105 -6.69 2.20 -12.59
CA ILE A 105 -6.23 1.77 -11.25
C ILE A 105 -4.87 1.06 -11.27
N GLY A 106 -4.61 0.23 -12.30
CA GLY A 106 -3.32 -0.45 -12.45
C GLY A 106 -2.14 0.50 -12.67
N GLU A 107 -2.33 1.58 -13.43
CA GLU A 107 -1.30 2.60 -13.68
C GLU A 107 -1.02 3.41 -12.41
N LEU A 108 -2.05 3.66 -11.60
CA LEU A 108 -1.90 4.30 -10.30
C LEU A 108 -1.03 3.43 -9.39
N VAL A 109 -1.34 2.13 -9.32
CA VAL A 109 -0.60 1.20 -8.46
C VAL A 109 0.86 1.08 -8.88
N THR A 110 1.12 0.96 -10.18
CA THR A 110 2.49 0.98 -10.69
C THR A 110 3.19 2.28 -10.32
N SER A 111 2.50 3.41 -10.38
CA SER A 111 3.05 4.69 -9.95
C SER A 111 3.35 4.72 -8.46
N MET A 112 2.44 4.19 -7.63
CA MET A 112 2.61 4.07 -6.18
C MET A 112 3.81 3.18 -5.80
N GLY A 113 3.98 2.03 -6.45
CA GLY A 113 5.11 1.14 -6.19
C GLY A 113 6.47 1.75 -6.56
N ASN A 114 6.47 2.72 -7.46
CA ASN A 114 7.68 3.45 -7.85
C ASN A 114 7.96 4.71 -7.02
N LEU A 115 7.07 5.09 -6.10
CA LEU A 115 7.25 6.27 -5.25
C LEU A 115 8.51 6.17 -4.39
N ASP A 116 8.97 7.31 -3.90
CA ASP A 116 9.89 7.35 -2.78
C ASP A 116 9.33 6.52 -1.62
N TYR A 117 10.17 5.64 -1.07
CA TYR A 117 9.76 4.70 -0.03
C TYR A 117 9.22 5.40 1.22
N GLN A 118 9.63 6.64 1.53
CA GLN A 118 9.06 7.42 2.63
C GLN A 118 7.64 7.90 2.28
N VAL A 119 7.39 8.29 1.03
CA VAL A 119 6.06 8.69 0.57
C VAL A 119 5.12 7.49 0.57
N LEU A 120 5.58 6.34 0.05
CA LEU A 120 4.81 5.10 0.10
C LEU A 120 4.51 4.68 1.54
N ALA A 121 5.49 4.80 2.45
CA ALA A 121 5.28 4.53 3.86
C ALA A 121 4.19 5.43 4.47
N VAL A 122 4.18 6.73 4.16
CA VAL A 122 3.14 7.66 4.62
C VAL A 122 1.76 7.29 4.08
N ILE A 123 1.64 6.90 2.81
CA ILE A 123 0.36 6.45 2.23
C ILE A 123 -0.12 5.20 2.96
N LEU A 124 0.75 4.20 3.12
CA LEU A 124 0.40 2.94 3.76
C LEU A 124 0.03 3.14 5.23
N ASP A 125 0.79 3.93 5.98
CA ASP A 125 0.53 4.24 7.39
C ASP A 125 -0.87 4.84 7.59
N LYS A 126 -1.19 5.89 6.82
CA LYS A 126 -2.52 6.52 6.88
C LYS A 126 -3.64 5.61 6.39
N LEU A 127 -3.38 4.73 5.42
CA LEU A 127 -4.35 3.75 4.98
C LEU A 127 -4.61 2.70 6.07
N GLY A 128 -3.57 2.29 6.80
CA GLY A 128 -3.69 1.45 7.98
C GLY A 128 -4.60 2.08 9.03
N ASP A 129 -4.40 3.37 9.33
CA ASP A 129 -5.25 4.12 10.27
C ASP A 129 -6.71 4.09 9.83
N LYS A 130 -6.99 4.30 8.54
CA LYS A 130 -8.36 4.26 8.00
C LYS A 130 -9.01 2.89 8.11
N LEU A 131 -8.25 1.81 7.93
CA LEU A 131 -8.79 0.47 8.11
C LEU A 131 -9.06 0.15 9.59
N LEU A 132 -8.26 0.67 10.51
CA LEU A 132 -8.56 0.59 11.95
C LEU A 132 -9.81 1.39 12.32
N GLU A 133 -9.97 2.61 11.83
CA GLU A 133 -11.20 3.40 12.04
C GLU A 133 -12.44 2.63 11.55
N GLN A 134 -12.32 1.96 10.39
CA GLN A 134 -13.40 1.11 9.87
C GLN A 134 -13.61 -0.15 10.72
N ALA A 135 -12.55 -0.72 11.30
CA ALA A 135 -12.67 -1.85 12.20
C ALA A 135 -13.45 -1.48 13.46
N ASP A 136 -13.07 -0.38 14.13
CA ASP A 136 -13.73 0.15 15.32
C ASP A 136 -15.22 0.44 15.04
N ALA A 137 -15.50 1.06 13.89
CA ALA A 137 -16.87 1.32 13.46
C ALA A 137 -17.67 0.01 13.29
N ASN A 138 -17.09 -1.02 12.66
CA ASN A 138 -17.74 -2.31 12.48
C ASN A 138 -17.94 -3.07 13.80
N GLU A 139 -16.97 -3.00 14.72
CA GLU A 139 -17.11 -3.57 16.07
C GLU A 139 -18.27 -2.92 16.80
N SER A 140 -18.35 -1.57 16.77
CA SER A 140 -19.39 -0.80 17.46
C SER A 140 -20.82 -1.09 16.99
N ILE A 141 -21.00 -1.53 15.74
CA ILE A 141 -22.30 -1.91 15.16
C ILE A 141 -22.53 -3.43 15.15
N GLY A 142 -21.71 -4.20 15.87
CA GLY A 142 -21.89 -5.64 16.07
C GLY A 142 -21.46 -6.50 14.89
N ARG A 143 -20.41 -6.08 14.15
CA ARG A 143 -19.79 -6.86 13.05
C ARG A 143 -18.35 -7.27 13.40
N PRO A 144 -18.12 -8.05 14.48
CA PRO A 144 -16.79 -8.33 15.00
C PRO A 144 -15.90 -9.14 14.06
N THR A 145 -16.49 -10.00 13.23
CA THR A 145 -15.73 -10.77 12.23
C THR A 145 -15.11 -9.85 11.18
N LEU A 146 -15.85 -8.85 10.72
CA LEU A 146 -15.36 -7.86 9.76
C LEU A 146 -14.34 -6.92 10.42
N ALA A 147 -14.62 -6.46 11.64
CA ALA A 147 -13.69 -5.64 12.41
C ALA A 147 -12.32 -6.31 12.55
N LYS A 148 -12.31 -7.57 12.99
CA LYS A 148 -11.07 -8.34 13.14
C LYS A 148 -10.31 -8.53 11.83
N ALA A 149 -11.00 -8.71 10.70
CA ALA A 149 -10.33 -8.85 9.41
C ALA A 149 -9.70 -7.51 8.95
N LEU A 150 -10.38 -6.39 9.21
CA LEU A 150 -9.85 -5.04 8.98
C LEU A 150 -8.63 -4.74 9.87
N GLU A 151 -8.68 -5.11 11.15
CA GLU A 151 -7.54 -4.97 12.07
C GLU A 151 -6.32 -5.75 11.58
N LYS A 152 -6.49 -7.02 11.18
CA LYS A 152 -5.39 -7.82 10.63
C LYS A 152 -4.76 -7.17 9.39
N THR A 153 -5.61 -6.64 8.51
CA THR A 153 -5.17 -5.94 7.30
C THR A 153 -4.31 -4.72 7.67
N ALA A 154 -4.79 -3.89 8.60
CA ALA A 154 -4.05 -2.73 9.09
C ALA A 154 -2.70 -3.13 9.73
N VAL A 155 -2.67 -4.20 10.53
CA VAL A 155 -1.43 -4.70 11.15
C VAL A 155 -0.39 -5.08 10.10
N SER A 156 -0.78 -5.78 9.04
CA SER A 156 0.15 -6.17 7.96
C SER A 156 0.62 -4.96 7.13
N ILE A 157 -0.24 -3.95 6.98
CA ILE A 157 0.16 -2.66 6.41
C ILE A 157 1.22 -1.97 7.28
N TYR A 158 1.06 -1.92 8.60
CA TYR A 158 2.08 -1.32 9.48
C TYR A 158 3.41 -2.09 9.45
N GLN A 159 3.37 -3.42 9.33
CA GLN A 159 4.57 -4.23 9.13
C GLN A 159 5.28 -3.85 7.81
N SER A 160 4.50 -3.58 6.75
CA SER A 160 5.02 -3.06 5.47
C SER A 160 5.67 -1.68 5.64
N VAL A 161 5.07 -0.78 6.43
CA VAL A 161 5.64 0.55 6.76
C VAL A 161 7.00 0.40 7.44
N GLU A 162 7.12 -0.46 8.45
CA GLU A 162 8.42 -0.70 9.10
C GLU A 162 9.49 -1.22 8.14
N LEU A 163 9.09 -2.05 7.17
CA LEU A 163 10.00 -2.59 6.16
C LEU A 163 10.45 -1.48 5.20
N LEU A 164 9.56 -0.58 4.78
CA LEU A 164 9.90 0.58 3.97
C LEU A 164 10.90 1.51 4.67
N GLU A 165 10.75 1.74 5.98
CA GLU A 165 11.74 2.52 6.74
C GLU A 165 13.12 1.84 6.76
N LYS A 166 13.15 0.51 6.89
CA LYS A 166 14.39 -0.29 6.86
C LYS A 166 15.02 -0.23 5.45
N VAL A 167 14.21 -0.32 4.39
CA VAL A 167 14.64 -0.14 3.00
C VAL A 167 15.25 1.24 2.80
N CYS A 168 14.59 2.31 3.28
CA CYS A 168 15.11 3.67 3.20
C CYS A 168 16.52 3.80 3.79
N LYS A 169 16.73 3.22 4.97
CA LYS A 169 18.03 3.25 5.67
C LYS A 169 19.13 2.52 4.90
N ILE A 170 18.78 1.44 4.19
CA ILE A 170 19.72 0.69 3.32
C ILE A 170 20.07 1.49 2.07
N CYS A 171 19.09 2.21 1.50
CA CYS A 171 19.25 2.99 0.28
C CYS A 171 19.96 4.33 0.48
N ALA A 172 19.80 4.97 1.64
CA ALA A 172 20.33 6.31 1.92
C ALA A 172 21.82 6.53 1.55
N PRO A 173 22.76 5.59 1.82
CA PRO A 173 24.16 5.75 1.44
C PRO A 173 24.43 5.81 -0.07
N TYR A 174 23.50 5.32 -0.89
CA TYR A 174 23.65 5.19 -2.35
C TYR A 174 22.90 6.27 -3.13
N MET A 175 22.04 7.05 -2.46
CA MET A 175 21.16 8.05 -3.07
C MET A 175 21.75 9.46 -3.10
N GLY A 176 22.88 9.70 -2.40
CA GLY A 176 23.42 11.03 -2.12
C GLY A 176 24.71 11.45 -2.85
N LYS A 177 25.18 10.75 -3.88
CA LYS A 177 26.37 11.19 -4.64
C LYS A 177 26.11 11.18 -6.16
N PRO A 178 25.97 12.35 -6.81
CA PRO A 178 26.27 12.42 -8.23
C PRO A 178 27.76 12.02 -8.40
N LYS A 179 28.03 11.15 -9.36
CA LYS A 179 29.39 10.96 -9.88
C LYS A 179 29.79 12.18 -10.70
#